data_AF-A0A925Y7D5-F1
#
_entry.id   AF-A0A925Y7D5-F1
#
_cell.length_a   1.000
_cell.length_b   1.000
_cell.length_c   1.000
_cell.angle_alpha   90.00
_cell.angle_beta   90.00
_cell.angle_gamma   90.00
#
_symmetry.space_group_name_H-M   'P 1'
#
loop_
_entity.id
_entity.type
_entity.pdbx_description
1 polymer ?
#
loop_
_entity_poly.entity_id
_entity_poly.type
_entity_poly.pdbx_seq_one_letter_code
_entity_poly.pdbx_strand_id
1 'polypeptide(L)'
;MKPRSRDNLSALFTSSFTLAVTVLLGQSLQAASATWNGTTDALWAMTTNWSASPVPGVGDTATFNNAGNGNVGITVGTISLSNITFDTAAAAAYTLGSGTITFANGNTTAVTMNSTVAANQIINTNLTLGT
;
A
#
# COMPACT_ATOMS: atom_id res chain seq x y z
N MET A 1 23.86 -19.94 -76.14
CA MET A 1 24.14 -18.49 -76.34
C MET A 1 22.80 -17.77 -76.44
N LYS A 2 22.42 -16.70 -75.74
CA LYS A 2 22.90 -15.86 -74.64
C LYS A 2 21.59 -15.18 -74.10
N PRO A 3 21.41 -14.95 -72.79
CA PRO A 3 20.10 -14.63 -72.20
C PRO A 3 19.74 -13.14 -72.32
N ARG A 4 18.44 -12.81 -72.24
CA ARG A 4 17.96 -11.44 -71.96
C ARG A 4 17.32 -11.39 -70.58
N SER A 5 18.08 -10.83 -69.64
CA SER A 5 17.62 -10.39 -68.31
C SER A 5 16.51 -9.34 -68.44
N ARG A 6 15.48 -9.43 -67.60
CA ARG A 6 14.57 -8.31 -67.33
C ARG A 6 14.73 -7.98 -65.84
N ASP A 7 15.56 -6.99 -65.56
CA ASP A 7 15.71 -6.44 -64.22
C ASP A 7 14.57 -5.44 -63.92
N ASN A 8 13.90 -5.70 -62.79
CA ASN A 8 13.41 -4.81 -61.72
C ASN A 8 12.73 -3.46 -62.04
N LEU A 9 11.55 -3.20 -61.45
CA LEU A 9 11.38 -2.27 -60.30
C LEU A 9 9.89 -2.04 -59.90
N SER A 10 9.61 -2.31 -58.61
CA SER A 10 8.74 -1.59 -57.64
C SER A 10 7.30 -1.17 -57.97
N ALA A 11 6.34 -1.73 -57.21
CA ALA A 11 5.27 -0.95 -56.59
C ALA A 11 4.83 -1.64 -55.28
N LEU A 12 5.05 -0.92 -54.18
CA LEU A 12 4.73 -1.26 -52.79
C LEU A 12 3.23 -1.09 -52.54
N PHE A 13 2.59 -2.02 -51.84
CA PHE A 13 1.46 -1.70 -50.97
C PHE A 13 1.60 -2.50 -49.66
N THR A 14 2.27 -1.84 -48.72
CA THR A 14 2.40 -2.18 -47.30
C THR A 14 1.02 -2.26 -46.64
N SER A 15 0.63 -3.44 -46.18
CA SER A 15 -0.47 -3.56 -45.20
C SER A 15 0.13 -3.52 -43.81
N SER A 16 -0.06 -2.39 -43.15
CA SER A 16 0.57 -2.04 -41.88
C SER A 16 0.12 -2.96 -40.75
N PHE A 17 1.08 -3.65 -40.12
CA PHE A 17 0.88 -4.34 -38.84
C PHE A 17 0.81 -3.27 -37.74
N THR A 18 -0.40 -2.95 -37.27
CA THR A 18 -0.57 -1.98 -36.19
C THR A 18 -0.18 -2.64 -34.87
N LEU A 19 1.05 -2.38 -34.43
CA LEU A 19 1.50 -2.72 -33.09
C LEU A 19 0.87 -1.72 -32.12
N ALA A 20 -0.22 -2.12 -31.47
CA ALA A 20 -0.76 -1.36 -30.34
C ALA A 20 0.22 -1.48 -29.16
N VAL A 21 1.11 -0.50 -29.00
CA VAL A 21 1.91 -0.35 -27.80
C VAL A 21 1.01 0.23 -26.72
N THR A 22 0.38 -0.64 -25.93
CA THR A 22 -0.31 -0.24 -24.71
C THR A 22 0.75 0.19 -23.70
N VAL A 23 0.93 1.50 -23.53
CA VAL A 23 1.69 2.05 -22.40
C VAL A 23 0.88 1.73 -21.14
N LEU A 24 1.23 0.66 -20.42
CA LEU A 24 0.87 0.53 -19.01
C LEU A 24 1.62 1.63 -18.27
N LEU A 25 1.03 2.82 -18.20
CA LEU A 25 1.40 3.79 -17.18
C LEU A 25 1.20 3.06 -15.86
N GLY A 26 2.31 2.80 -15.16
CA GLY A 26 2.31 2.20 -13.82
C GLY A 26 1.45 3.07 -12.93
N GLN A 27 0.19 2.66 -12.77
CA GLN A 27 -0.73 3.31 -11.87
C GLN A 27 -0.09 3.07 -10.51
N SER A 28 0.44 4.13 -9.90
CA SER A 28 0.59 4.10 -8.46
C SER A 28 -0.85 3.97 -7.96
N LEU A 29 -1.27 2.73 -7.69
CA LEU A 29 -2.35 2.52 -6.74
C LEU A 29 -1.81 3.14 -5.46
N GLN A 30 -2.12 4.42 -5.25
CA GLN A 30 -1.91 5.02 -3.95
C GLN A 30 -2.62 4.09 -2.98
N ALA A 31 -1.86 3.65 -1.97
CA ALA A 31 -2.45 2.95 -0.86
C ALA A 31 -3.60 3.81 -0.32
N ALA A 32 -4.66 3.13 0.10
CA ALA A 32 -5.81 3.80 0.66
C ALA A 32 -5.71 3.67 2.18
N SER A 33 -6.11 4.73 2.87
CA SER A 33 -6.35 4.67 4.31
C SER A 33 -7.28 3.50 4.62
N ALA A 34 -6.90 2.68 5.60
CA ALA A 34 -7.56 1.40 5.83
C ALA A 34 -7.66 1.08 7.33
N THR A 35 -8.63 0.23 7.64
CA THR A 35 -8.84 -0.32 8.97
C THR A 35 -8.20 -1.69 9.09
N TRP A 36 -7.50 -1.93 10.20
CA TRP A 36 -7.00 -3.26 10.54
C TRP A 36 -8.15 -4.16 10.96
N ASN A 37 -8.42 -5.19 10.17
CA ASN A 37 -9.38 -6.25 10.44
C ASN A 37 -8.71 -7.50 11.03
N GLY A 38 -7.41 -7.73 10.76
CA GLY A 38 -6.66 -8.87 11.27
C GLY A 38 -7.25 -10.23 10.89
N THR A 39 -7.75 -10.39 9.65
CA THR A 39 -8.53 -11.59 9.25
C THR A 39 -7.69 -12.84 9.00
N THR A 40 -6.40 -12.69 8.68
CA THR A 40 -5.55 -13.79 8.22
C THR A 40 -4.43 -14.09 9.21
N ASP A 41 -3.66 -13.07 9.59
CA ASP A 41 -2.55 -13.20 10.52
C ASP A 41 -2.24 -11.84 11.18
N ALA A 42 -1.11 -11.75 11.88
CA ALA A 42 -0.66 -10.53 12.55
C ALA A 42 0.43 -9.76 11.77
N LEU A 43 0.60 -9.99 10.47
CA LEU A 43 1.57 -9.28 9.65
C LEU A 43 0.95 -8.02 9.03
N TRP A 44 1.58 -6.85 9.22
CA TRP A 44 1.11 -5.60 8.62
C TRP A 44 1.01 -5.69 7.09
N ALA A 45 2.00 -6.31 6.46
CA ALA A 45 2.11 -6.41 5.00
C ALA A 45 1.05 -7.31 4.35
N MET A 46 0.29 -8.09 5.14
CA MET A 46 -0.73 -8.97 4.60
C MET A 46 -2.01 -8.20 4.27
N THR A 47 -2.25 -7.98 2.98
CA THR A 47 -3.36 -7.15 2.47
C THR A 47 -4.74 -7.57 2.96
N THR A 48 -4.98 -8.87 3.15
CA THR A 48 -6.27 -9.38 3.64
C THR A 48 -6.58 -8.96 5.08
N ASN A 49 -5.57 -8.55 5.85
CA ASN A 49 -5.78 -7.99 7.19
C ASN A 49 -6.34 -6.56 7.16
N TRP A 50 -6.39 -5.89 6.02
CA TRP A 50 -6.85 -4.51 5.88
C TRP A 50 -8.18 -4.40 5.14
N SER A 51 -8.94 -3.35 5.42
CA SER A 51 -10.21 -3.07 4.73
C SER A 51 -10.04 -2.57 3.29
N ALA A 52 -8.83 -2.20 2.89
CA ALA A 52 -8.51 -1.71 1.55
C ALA A 52 -7.17 -2.28 1.06
N SER A 53 -6.98 -2.26 -0.26
CA SER A 53 -5.76 -2.71 -0.94
C SER A 53 -5.24 -1.61 -1.87
N PRO A 54 -3.91 -1.36 -1.90
CA PRO A 54 -2.87 -2.00 -1.09
C PRO A 54 -2.93 -1.58 0.39
N VAL A 55 -2.12 -2.22 1.25
CA VAL A 55 -2.00 -1.86 2.67
C VAL A 55 -1.61 -0.39 2.84
N PRO A 56 -2.00 0.29 3.93
CA PRO A 56 -1.68 1.71 4.14
C PRO A 56 -0.19 2.02 3.99
N GLY A 57 0.10 3.09 3.26
CA GLY A 57 1.45 3.56 2.95
C GLY A 57 1.59 5.08 3.08
N VAL A 58 2.51 5.65 2.31
CA VAL A 58 2.83 7.09 2.38
C VAL A 58 1.58 7.92 2.12
N GLY A 59 1.24 8.80 3.06
CA GLY A 59 0.04 9.65 2.98
C GLY A 59 -1.20 9.06 3.62
N ASP A 60 -1.19 7.80 4.03
CA ASP A 60 -2.37 7.11 4.55
C ASP A 60 -2.52 7.13 6.05
N THR A 61 -3.77 6.91 6.46
CA THR A 61 -4.19 6.64 7.84
C THR A 61 -4.37 5.13 8.03
N ALA A 62 -3.67 4.56 9.00
CA ALA A 62 -3.95 3.22 9.50
C ALA A 62 -4.90 3.32 10.72
N THR A 63 -6.07 2.69 10.63
CA THR A 63 -7.12 2.78 11.65
C THR A 63 -7.28 1.48 12.44
N PHE A 64 -7.37 1.61 13.76
CA PHE A 64 -7.57 0.54 14.72
C PHE A 64 -8.83 0.83 15.54
N ASN A 65 -9.97 0.26 15.14
CA ASN A 65 -11.28 0.61 15.68
C ASN A 65 -12.21 -0.58 15.96
N ASN A 66 -11.66 -1.79 16.03
CA ASN A 66 -12.42 -3.02 16.20
C ASN A 66 -11.63 -4.05 17.03
N ALA A 67 -12.14 -5.28 17.11
CA ALA A 67 -11.55 -6.33 17.94
C ALA A 67 -10.27 -6.96 17.34
N GLY A 68 -9.91 -6.64 16.10
CA GLY A 68 -8.69 -7.13 15.42
C GLY A 68 -8.65 -8.64 15.18
N ASN A 69 -9.77 -9.35 15.37
CA ASN A 69 -9.91 -10.81 15.18
C ASN A 69 -8.82 -11.65 15.88
N GLY A 70 -8.35 -11.20 17.05
CA GLY A 70 -7.29 -11.88 17.82
C GLY A 70 -5.86 -11.61 17.32
N ASN A 71 -5.70 -10.99 16.15
CA ASN A 71 -4.41 -10.59 15.58
C ASN A 71 -4.05 -9.16 16.03
N VAL A 72 -3.82 -9.00 17.33
CA VAL A 72 -3.61 -7.69 17.97
C VAL A 72 -2.14 -7.37 18.25
N GLY A 73 -1.26 -8.38 18.25
CA GLY A 73 0.20 -8.21 18.33
C GLY A 73 0.81 -8.16 16.93
N ILE A 74 0.84 -6.98 16.33
CA ILE A 74 1.10 -6.78 14.91
C ILE A 74 2.59 -6.63 14.64
N THR A 75 3.11 -7.41 13.70
CA THR A 75 4.47 -7.25 13.17
C THR A 75 4.46 -6.21 12.05
N VAL A 76 5.06 -5.04 12.30
CA VAL A 76 4.91 -3.88 11.39
C VAL A 76 5.86 -3.93 10.19
N GLY A 77 7.14 -4.29 10.40
CA GLY A 77 8.17 -4.10 9.38
C GLY A 77 8.54 -2.63 9.20
N THR A 78 9.13 -2.27 8.05
CA THR A 78 9.50 -0.87 7.73
C THR A 78 8.46 -0.26 6.81
N ILE A 79 7.73 0.73 7.31
CA ILE A 79 6.64 1.40 6.59
C ILE A 79 6.70 2.91 6.76
N SER A 80 6.00 3.62 5.88
CA SER A 80 5.76 5.05 6.00
C SER A 80 4.27 5.33 5.95
N LEU A 81 3.78 6.23 6.80
CA LEU A 81 2.36 6.59 6.94
C LEU A 81 2.20 8.11 7.09
N SER A 82 0.96 8.59 6.97
CA SER A 82 0.58 9.94 7.43
C SER A 82 0.23 9.93 8.91
N ASN A 83 -0.61 8.99 9.36
CA ASN A 83 -0.93 8.83 10.78
C ASN A 83 -1.41 7.41 11.14
N ILE A 84 -1.42 7.13 12.44
CA ILE A 84 -2.11 6.00 13.06
C ILE A 84 -3.25 6.54 13.89
N THR A 85 -4.44 5.95 13.76
CA THR A 85 -5.62 6.33 14.55
C THR A 85 -6.16 5.13 15.31
N PHE A 86 -6.26 5.25 16.62
CA PHE A 86 -7.00 4.35 17.48
C PHE A 86 -8.35 4.99 17.82
N ASP A 87 -9.45 4.29 17.53
CA ASP A 87 -10.79 4.86 17.61
C ASP A 87 -11.82 3.89 18.21
N THR A 88 -12.87 4.44 18.82
CA THR A 88 -14.00 3.74 19.44
C THR A 88 -13.66 2.92 20.69
N ALA A 89 -14.69 2.57 21.47
CA ALA A 89 -14.56 1.65 22.60
C ALA A 89 -14.36 0.18 22.16
N ALA A 90 -14.53 -0.13 20.87
CA ALA A 90 -14.38 -1.47 20.33
C ALA A 90 -12.94 -1.82 19.95
N ALA A 91 -12.02 -0.84 19.94
CA ALA A 91 -10.61 -1.09 19.68
C ALA A 91 -10.03 -2.07 20.71
N ALA A 92 -9.50 -3.20 20.24
CA ALA A 92 -8.75 -4.13 21.07
C ALA A 92 -7.45 -3.52 21.60
N ALA A 93 -6.77 -4.23 22.51
CA ALA A 93 -5.44 -3.84 23.00
C ALA A 93 -4.37 -4.16 21.95
N TYR A 94 -4.17 -3.27 20.97
CA TYR A 94 -3.19 -3.49 19.90
C TYR A 94 -1.77 -3.22 20.40
N THR A 95 -0.84 -4.04 19.94
CA THR A 95 0.60 -3.85 20.08
C THR A 95 1.21 -3.76 18.68
N LEU A 96 1.71 -2.59 18.32
CA LEU A 96 2.50 -2.40 17.10
C LEU A 96 3.95 -2.77 17.40
N GLY A 97 4.33 -4.00 17.07
CA GLY A 97 5.62 -4.58 17.42
C GLY A 97 6.61 -4.64 16.26
N SER A 98 7.89 -4.44 16.59
CA SER A 98 9.06 -4.54 15.69
C SER A 98 9.03 -3.60 14.48
N GLY A 99 10.19 -3.37 13.85
CA GLY A 99 10.28 -2.56 12.64
C GLY A 99 10.36 -1.05 12.88
N THR A 100 9.91 -0.27 11.90
CA THR A 100 9.97 1.19 11.92
C THR A 100 8.78 1.80 11.17
N ILE A 101 8.12 2.75 11.82
CA ILE A 101 7.08 3.59 11.20
C ILE A 101 7.65 4.99 11.01
N THR A 102 7.68 5.44 9.77
CA THR A 102 8.06 6.81 9.41
C THR A 102 6.81 7.63 9.13
N PHE A 103 6.60 8.70 9.90
CA PHE A 103 5.53 9.65 9.64
C PHE A 103 6.05 10.76 8.74
N ALA A 104 5.71 10.65 7.46
CA ALA A 104 6.18 11.59 6.43
C ALA A 104 5.48 12.95 6.55
N ASN A 105 6.14 13.99 6.05
CA ASN A 105 5.58 15.33 5.82
C ASN A 105 5.33 16.16 7.09
N GLY A 106 6.11 15.97 8.15
CA GLY A 106 6.01 16.87 9.32
C GLY A 106 4.67 16.81 10.05
N ASN A 107 3.91 15.71 9.90
CA ASN A 107 2.56 15.64 10.44
C ASN A 107 2.57 15.76 11.98
N THR A 108 1.87 16.77 12.49
CA THR A 108 1.73 17.01 13.94
C THR A 108 0.82 15.98 14.62
N THR A 109 0.09 15.18 13.84
CA THR A 109 -0.83 14.14 14.34
C THR A 109 -0.38 12.74 13.92
N ALA A 110 0.87 12.39 14.22
CA ALA A 110 1.43 11.06 13.91
C ALA A 110 0.60 9.92 14.53
N VAL A 111 0.16 10.08 15.78
CA VAL A 111 -0.69 9.11 16.48
C VAL A 111 -1.89 9.85 17.08
N THR A 112 -3.09 9.39 16.75
CA THR A 112 -4.35 9.89 17.28
C THR A 112 -4.98 8.83 18.19
N MET A 113 -5.34 9.24 19.41
CA MET A 113 -6.08 8.43 20.37
C MET A 113 -7.41 9.10 20.67
N ASN A 114 -8.52 8.53 20.20
CA ASN A 114 -9.83 9.06 20.54
C ASN A 114 -10.23 8.68 21.98
N SER A 115 -10.95 9.58 22.65
CA SER A 115 -11.27 9.49 24.09
C SER A 115 -12.12 8.29 24.49
N THR A 116 -12.76 7.62 23.53
CA THR A 116 -13.56 6.43 23.75
C THR A 116 -12.74 5.14 23.82
N VAL A 117 -11.47 5.16 23.39
CA VAL A 117 -10.60 3.99 23.44
C VAL A 117 -10.31 3.65 24.90
N ALA A 118 -10.76 2.47 25.33
CA ALA A 118 -10.60 2.01 26.71
C ALA A 118 -9.42 1.05 26.91
N ALA A 119 -9.02 0.34 25.85
CA ALA A 119 -7.93 -0.62 25.89
C ALA A 119 -6.57 0.08 25.74
N ASN A 120 -5.56 -0.41 26.48
CA ASN A 120 -4.18 0.05 26.32
C ASN A 120 -3.68 -0.24 24.90
N GLN A 121 -3.09 0.76 24.27
CA GLN A 121 -2.40 0.63 22.99
C GLN A 121 -0.89 0.71 23.22
N ILE A 122 -0.15 -0.20 22.62
CA ILE A 122 1.30 -0.29 22.78
C ILE A 122 1.96 -0.05 21.44
N ILE A 123 2.89 0.91 21.39
CA ILE A 123 3.77 1.12 20.25
C ILE A 123 5.17 0.64 20.66
N ASN A 124 5.55 -0.54 20.17
CA ASN A 124 6.84 -1.20 20.42
C ASN A 124 7.61 -1.40 19.09
N THR A 125 7.60 -0.35 18.28
CA THR A 125 8.30 -0.21 17.00
C THR A 125 9.04 1.13 17.01
N ASN A 126 10.06 1.30 16.17
CA ASN A 126 10.74 2.59 16.08
C ASN A 126 9.83 3.61 15.41
N LEU A 127 9.74 4.82 15.95
CA LEU A 127 9.02 5.92 15.32
C LEU A 127 10.00 6.94 14.77
N THR A 128 9.85 7.27 13.49
CA THR A 128 10.55 8.40 12.87
C THR A 128 9.53 9.51 12.66
N LEU A 129 9.74 10.65 13.32
CA LEU A 129 8.83 11.80 13.31
C LEU A 129 9.43 12.95 12.49
N GLY A 130 8.63 13.58 11.63
CA GLY A 130 8.99 14.85 11.01
C GLY A 130 10.10 14.80 9.96
N THR A 131 10.18 13.70 9.21
CA THR A 131 11.06 13.56 8.04
C THR A 131 10.51 14.24 6.80
#